data_AF-A0A839H3A0-F1
#
_entry.id   AF-A0A839H3A0-F1
#
_cell.length_a   1.000
_cell.length_b   1.000
_cell.length_c   1.000
_cell.angle_alpha   90.00
_cell.angle_beta   90.00
_cell.angle_gamma   90.00
#
_symmetry.space_group_name_H-M   'P 1'
#
loop_
_entity.id
_entity.type
_entity.pdbx_description
1 polymer ?
#
loop_
_entity_poly.entity_id
_entity_poly.type
_entity_poly.pdbx_seq_one_letter_code
_entity_poly.pdbx_strand_id
1 'polypeptide(L)'
;MVKNFKHPYKSFDEQIAILKSRGVEINDYEFAKNALMTFPYYSIINGYKDMFLKQKEPDIFRKGTSFEMLYQVHWIDIQVSNIIFKYSLAVEERLKALVSNIVARNFSIDEEKYLDPKCQFKLEKC
;
A
#
# COMPACT_ATOMS: atom_id res chain seq x y z
N MET A 1 -16.75 -1.29 -34.87
CA MET A 1 -15.38 -1.76 -34.57
C MET A 1 -15.28 -2.00 -33.07
N VAL A 2 -15.05 -3.22 -32.62
CA VAL A 2 -14.86 -3.53 -31.20
C VAL A 2 -13.46 -3.04 -30.80
N LYS A 3 -13.36 -2.08 -29.88
CA LYS A 3 -12.07 -1.63 -29.35
C LYS A 3 -11.41 -2.81 -28.61
N ASN A 4 -10.25 -3.24 -29.07
CA ASN A 4 -9.43 -4.24 -28.37
C ASN A 4 -8.71 -3.55 -27.20
N PHE A 5 -9.26 -3.72 -26.00
CA PHE A 5 -8.60 -3.30 -24.77
C PHE A 5 -7.57 -4.36 -24.35
N LYS A 6 -6.34 -3.94 -24.03
CA LYS A 6 -5.27 -4.82 -23.53
C LYS A 6 -5.71 -5.64 -22.31
N HIS A 7 -6.63 -5.10 -21.52
CA HIS A 7 -7.29 -5.78 -20.41
C HIS A 7 -8.80 -5.56 -20.50
N PRO A 8 -9.58 -6.50 -21.07
CA PRO A 8 -11.03 -6.38 -21.12
C PRO A 8 -11.62 -6.47 -19.71
N TYR A 9 -12.78 -5.83 -19.51
CA TYR A 9 -13.55 -6.00 -18.28
C TYR A 9 -13.84 -7.48 -18.01
N LYS A 10 -13.76 -7.86 -16.73
CA LYS A 10 -14.12 -9.18 -16.23
C LYS A 10 -15.04 -9.03 -15.04
N SER A 11 -16.19 -9.71 -15.07
CA SER A 11 -17.06 -9.83 -13.91
C SER A 11 -16.34 -10.56 -12.76
N PHE A 12 -16.86 -10.44 -11.54
CA PHE A 12 -16.28 -11.16 -10.39
C PHE A 12 -16.29 -12.68 -10.60
N ASP A 13 -17.36 -13.20 -11.20
CA ASP A 13 -17.47 -14.63 -11.50
C ASP A 13 -16.43 -15.06 -12.55
N GLU A 14 -16.17 -14.23 -13.57
CA GLU A 14 -15.09 -14.46 -14.54
C GLU A 14 -13.70 -14.40 -13.90
N GLN A 15 -13.48 -13.45 -13.00
CA GLN A 15 -12.22 -13.33 -12.26
C GLN A 15 -11.95 -14.57 -11.40
N ILE A 16 -12.95 -15.06 -10.68
CA ILE A 16 -12.85 -16.29 -9.88
C ILE A 16 -12.60 -17.50 -10.79
N ALA A 17 -13.26 -17.58 -11.95
CA ALA A 17 -13.02 -18.64 -12.92
C ALA A 17 -11.57 -18.64 -13.45
N ILE A 18 -10.98 -17.46 -13.69
CA ILE A 18 -9.56 -17.31 -14.07
C ILE A 18 -8.64 -17.79 -12.95
N LEU A 19 -8.96 -17.50 -11.69
CA LEU A 19 -8.17 -17.98 -10.56
C LEU A 19 -8.19 -19.51 -10.45
N LYS A 20 -9.37 -20.12 -10.59
CA LYS A 20 -9.52 -21.58 -10.63
C LYS A 20 -8.72 -22.21 -11.77
N SER A 21 -8.77 -21.62 -12.97
CA SER A 21 -8.03 -22.16 -14.13
C SER A 21 -6.50 -22.05 -13.98
N ARG A 22 -6.02 -21.13 -13.14
CA ARG A 22 -4.59 -20.97 -12.79
C ARG A 22 -4.14 -21.80 -11.59
N GLY A 23 -5.03 -22.62 -11.01
CA GLY A 23 -4.73 -23.52 -9.90
C GLY A 23 -4.92 -22.92 -8.51
N VAL A 24 -5.67 -21.83 -8.36
CA VAL A 24 -6.08 -21.31 -7.05
C VAL A 24 -7.33 -22.05 -6.57
N GLU A 25 -7.28 -22.54 -5.34
CA GLU A 25 -8.38 -23.19 -4.65
C GLU A 25 -9.36 -22.12 -4.13
N ILE A 26 -10.63 -22.24 -4.51
CA ILE A 26 -11.71 -21.36 -4.04
C ILE A 26 -12.59 -22.19 -3.12
N ASN A 27 -12.29 -22.14 -1.81
CA ASN A 27 -12.98 -22.94 -0.81
C ASN A 27 -14.36 -22.36 -0.48
N ASP A 28 -14.44 -21.03 -0.41
CA ASP A 28 -15.70 -20.29 -0.25
C ASP A 28 -15.87 -19.28 -1.40
N TYR A 29 -16.84 -19.58 -2.28
CA TYR A 29 -17.12 -18.76 -3.45
C TYR A 29 -17.71 -17.39 -3.11
N GLU A 30 -18.64 -17.35 -2.16
CA GLU A 30 -19.32 -16.12 -1.76
C GLU A 30 -18.35 -15.21 -1.02
N PHE A 31 -17.50 -15.77 -0.18
CA PHE A 31 -16.38 -15.04 0.41
C PHE A 31 -15.47 -14.43 -0.66
N ALA A 32 -15.01 -15.23 -1.63
CA ALA A 32 -14.13 -14.74 -2.69
C ALA A 32 -14.77 -13.61 -3.51
N LYS A 33 -16.07 -13.74 -3.81
CA LYS A 33 -16.84 -12.71 -4.51
C LYS A 33 -16.96 -11.43 -3.70
N ASN A 34 -17.33 -11.53 -2.42
CA ASN A 34 -17.43 -10.38 -1.52
C ASN A 34 -16.07 -9.67 -1.32
N ALA A 35 -14.98 -10.44 -1.24
CA ALA A 35 -13.63 -9.90 -1.18
C ALA A 35 -13.26 -9.12 -2.45
N LEU A 36 -13.56 -9.65 -3.64
CA LEU A 36 -13.33 -8.97 -4.93
C LEU A 36 -14.24 -7.76 -5.16
N MET A 37 -15.41 -7.71 -4.50
CA MET A 37 -16.26 -6.52 -4.46
C MET A 37 -15.67 -5.42 -3.56
N THR A 38 -14.96 -5.81 -2.51
CA THR A 38 -14.38 -4.89 -1.51
C THR A 38 -13.03 -4.34 -1.98
N PHE A 39 -12.17 -5.21 -2.51
CA PHE A 39 -10.84 -4.85 -2.97
C PHE A 39 -10.64 -5.22 -4.45
N PRO A 40 -9.97 -4.38 -5.25
CA PRO A 40 -9.68 -4.71 -6.64
C PRO A 40 -8.89 -6.01 -6.77
N TYR A 41 -9.18 -6.80 -7.81
CA TYR A 41 -8.43 -8.02 -8.15
C TYR A 41 -6.92 -7.79 -8.16
N TYR A 42 -6.47 -6.66 -8.69
CA TYR A 42 -5.05 -6.33 -8.76
C TYR A 42 -4.42 -6.28 -7.36
N SER A 43 -5.10 -5.66 -6.39
CA SER A 43 -4.62 -5.51 -5.02
C SER A 43 -4.50 -6.87 -4.33
N ILE A 44 -5.52 -7.73 -4.42
CA ILE A 44 -5.49 -9.03 -3.74
C ILE A 44 -4.57 -10.03 -4.45
N ILE A 45 -4.59 -10.06 -5.78
CA ILE A 45 -3.95 -11.14 -6.55
C ILE A 45 -2.59 -10.68 -7.09
N ASN A 46 -2.56 -9.64 -7.93
CA ASN A 46 -1.32 -9.26 -8.61
C ASN A 46 -0.28 -8.66 -7.67
N GLY A 47 -0.70 -8.08 -6.55
CA GLY A 47 0.20 -7.58 -5.51
C GLY A 47 1.04 -8.68 -4.85
N TYR A 48 0.51 -9.90 -4.74
CA TYR A 48 1.12 -10.95 -3.91
C TYR A 48 1.29 -12.31 -4.60
N LYS A 49 0.81 -12.47 -5.84
CA LYS A 49 0.85 -13.75 -6.58
C LYS A 49 2.24 -14.38 -6.60
N ASP A 50 3.29 -13.58 -6.72
CA ASP A 50 4.67 -14.04 -6.88
C ASP A 50 5.15 -14.96 -5.76
N MET A 51 4.60 -14.82 -4.55
CA MET A 51 4.90 -15.68 -3.40
C MET A 51 4.32 -17.10 -3.57
N PHE A 52 3.24 -17.22 -4.35
CA PHE A 52 2.46 -18.44 -4.53
C PHE A 52 2.60 -19.07 -5.93
N LEU A 53 3.27 -18.39 -6.87
CA LEU A 53 3.47 -18.92 -8.20
C LEU A 53 4.46 -20.10 -8.20
N LYS A 54 4.09 -21.13 -8.97
CA LYS A 54 4.98 -22.23 -9.39
C LYS A 54 5.68 -21.86 -10.70
N GLN A 55 4.98 -21.16 -11.58
CA GLN A 55 5.46 -20.71 -12.88
C GLN A 55 4.91 -19.31 -13.17
N LYS A 56 5.76 -18.47 -13.76
CA LYS A 56 5.36 -17.19 -14.37
C LYS A 56 5.25 -17.39 -15.88
N GLU A 57 4.25 -16.76 -16.49
CA GLU A 57 4.00 -16.75 -17.94
C GLU A 57 3.86 -18.15 -18.60
N PRO A 58 2.66 -18.77 -18.53
CA PRO A 58 1.46 -18.28 -17.85
C PRO A 58 1.58 -18.40 -16.32
N ASP A 59 0.88 -17.52 -15.61
CA ASP A 59 0.79 -17.59 -14.15
C ASP A 59 0.10 -18.89 -13.73
N ILE A 60 0.84 -19.80 -13.10
CA ILE A 60 0.33 -21.03 -12.49
C ILE A 60 0.70 -21.04 -11.02
N PHE A 61 -0.32 -21.16 -10.16
CA PHE A 61 -0.15 -21.20 -8.71
C PHE A 61 0.31 -22.58 -8.23
N ARG A 62 1.02 -22.62 -7.10
CA ARG A 62 1.41 -23.87 -6.44
C ARG A 62 0.16 -24.57 -5.93
N LYS A 63 0.14 -25.91 -5.99
CA LYS A 63 -0.94 -26.74 -5.44
C LYS A 63 -1.15 -26.41 -3.96
N GLY A 64 -2.41 -26.32 -3.51
CA GLY A 64 -2.76 -25.91 -2.15
C GLY A 64 -2.82 -24.39 -1.93
N THR A 65 -2.55 -23.57 -2.97
CA THR A 65 -2.77 -22.12 -2.86
C THR A 65 -4.26 -21.84 -2.88
N SER A 66 -4.80 -21.28 -1.80
CA SER A 66 -6.19 -20.85 -1.75
C SER A 66 -6.36 -19.34 -1.93
N PHE A 67 -7.56 -18.91 -2.32
CA PHE A 67 -7.89 -17.48 -2.39
C PHE A 67 -7.76 -16.80 -1.03
N GLU A 68 -8.15 -17.48 0.05
CA GLU A 68 -8.05 -16.96 1.42
C GLU A 68 -6.60 -16.65 1.80
N MET A 69 -5.62 -17.44 1.34
CA MET A 69 -4.20 -17.15 1.57
C MET A 69 -3.78 -15.84 0.91
N LEU A 70 -4.12 -15.64 -0.37
CA LEU A 70 -3.83 -14.39 -1.10
C LEU A 70 -4.49 -13.19 -0.42
N TYR A 71 -5.75 -13.34 -0.01
CA TYR A 71 -6.51 -12.32 0.70
C TYR A 71 -5.93 -11.99 2.08
N GLN A 72 -5.47 -12.99 2.83
CA GLN A 72 -4.83 -12.78 4.13
C GLN A 72 -3.51 -12.02 4.00
N VAL A 73 -2.68 -12.34 3.00
CA VAL A 73 -1.43 -11.60 2.74
C VAL A 73 -1.73 -10.12 2.44
N HIS A 74 -2.76 -9.85 1.64
CA HIS A 74 -3.21 -8.48 1.39
C HIS A 74 -3.59 -7.74 2.68
N TRP A 75 -4.37 -8.39 3.56
CA TRP A 75 -4.75 -7.79 4.83
C TRP A 75 -3.56 -7.54 5.76
N ILE A 76 -2.64 -8.50 5.85
CA ILE A 76 -1.42 -8.34 6.65
C ILE A 76 -0.64 -7.11 6.18
N ASP A 77 -0.47 -6.94 4.87
CA ASP A 77 0.23 -5.79 4.30
C ASP A 77 -0.45 -4.45 4.63
N ILE A 78 -1.78 -4.38 4.53
CA ILE A 78 -2.55 -3.20 4.97
C ILE A 78 -2.33 -2.92 6.45
N GLN A 79 -2.40 -3.95 7.31
CA GLN A 79 -2.25 -3.78 8.75
C GLN A 79 -0.85 -3.30 9.13
N VAL A 80 0.19 -3.90 8.54
CA VAL A 80 1.58 -3.48 8.75
C VAL A 80 1.79 -2.05 8.26
N SER A 81 1.29 -1.71 7.08
CA SER A 81 1.36 -0.35 6.53
C SER A 81 0.69 0.67 7.45
N ASN A 82 -0.47 0.36 8.02
CA ASN A 82 -1.17 1.23 8.96
C ASN A 82 -0.39 1.43 10.27
N ILE A 83 0.25 0.38 10.79
CA ILE A 83 1.10 0.46 11.97
C ILE A 83 2.29 1.37 11.70
N ILE A 84 2.98 1.17 10.57
CA ILE A 84 4.11 2.00 10.16
C ILE A 84 3.65 3.45 10.03
N PHE A 85 2.54 3.70 9.33
CA PHE A 85 2.00 5.04 9.12
C PHE A 85 1.69 5.75 10.44
N LYS A 86 1.04 5.05 11.38
CA LYS A 86 0.76 5.60 12.72
C LYS A 86 2.03 6.08 13.43
N TYR A 87 3.10 5.29 13.41
CA TYR A 87 4.34 5.67 14.06
C TYR A 87 5.14 6.71 13.27
N SER A 88 5.06 6.71 11.94
CA SER A 88 5.62 7.78 11.11
C SER A 88 5.03 9.14 11.47
N LEU A 89 3.71 9.23 11.69
CA LEU A 89 3.05 10.46 12.15
C LEU A 89 3.55 10.91 13.54
N ALA A 90 3.75 9.97 14.47
CA ALA A 90 4.28 10.30 15.79
C ALA A 90 5.73 10.81 15.74
N VAL A 91 6.56 10.23 14.86
CA VAL A 91 7.93 10.68 14.61
C VAL A 91 7.94 12.06 13.96
N GLU A 92 7.07 12.29 12.98
CA GLU A 92 6.93 13.59 12.31
C GLU A 92 6.54 14.69 13.30
N GLU A 93 5.56 14.43 14.17
CA GLU A 93 5.12 15.39 15.19
C GLU A 93 6.25 15.74 16.16
N ARG A 94 7.00 14.72 16.62
CA ARG A 94 8.17 14.95 17.48
C ARG A 94 9.25 15.75 16.77
N LEU A 95 9.51 15.45 15.50
CA LEU A 95 10.51 16.16 14.71
C LEU A 95 10.12 17.64 14.56
N LYS A 96 8.85 17.93 14.21
CA LYS A 96 8.32 19.29 14.12
C LYS A 96 8.48 20.06 15.42
N ALA A 97 8.13 19.44 16.55
CA ALA A 97 8.26 20.07 17.87
C ALA A 97 9.72 20.39 18.22
N LEU A 98 10.66 19.46 17.95
CA LEU A 98 12.08 19.68 18.19
C LEU A 98 12.65 20.78 17.30
N VAL A 99 12.35 20.74 16.00
CA VAL A 99 12.79 21.78 15.05
C VAL A 99 12.24 23.14 15.45
N SER A 100 10.94 23.24 15.76
CA SER A 100 10.31 24.47 16.22
C SER A 100 10.99 25.01 17.49
N ASN A 101 11.29 24.14 18.46
CA ASN A 101 11.97 24.56 19.69
C ASN A 101 13.39 25.09 19.43
N ILE A 102 14.16 24.39 18.59
CA ILE A 102 15.52 24.82 18.21
C ILE A 102 15.47 26.16 17.48
N VAL A 103 14.53 26.33 16.55
CA VAL A 103 14.36 27.58 15.81
C VAL A 103 13.99 28.74 16.74
N ALA A 104 13.01 28.53 17.61
CA ALA A 104 12.59 29.52 18.60
C ALA A 104 13.74 29.92 19.56
N ARG A 105 14.57 28.95 19.98
CA ARG A 105 15.66 29.19 20.92
C ARG A 105 16.85 29.92 20.30
N ASN A 106 17.19 29.59 19.06
CA ASN A 106 18.44 30.04 18.43
C ASN A 106 18.25 31.24 17.48
N PHE A 107 17.07 31.41 16.90
CA PHE A 107 16.79 32.49 15.94
C PHE A 107 15.67 33.41 16.43
N SER A 108 14.42 32.96 16.41
CA SER A 108 13.27 33.74 16.88
C SER A 108 12.00 32.89 16.89
N ILE A 109 10.98 33.35 17.62
CA ILE A 109 9.59 32.88 17.45
C ILE A 109 8.87 33.60 16.30
N ASP A 110 9.44 34.73 15.84
CA ASP A 110 8.88 35.57 14.78
C ASP A 110 9.26 35.01 13.41
N GLU A 111 8.25 34.65 12.62
CA GLU A 111 8.39 34.03 11.30
C GLU A 111 9.22 34.88 10.34
N GLU A 112 9.01 36.19 10.33
CA GLU A 112 9.76 37.08 9.45
C GLU A 112 11.25 37.11 9.80
N LYS A 113 11.59 36.91 11.08
CA LYS A 113 12.97 36.95 11.57
C LYS A 113 13.73 35.64 11.36
N TYR A 114 13.13 34.49 11.67
CA TYR A 114 13.84 33.21 11.49
C TYR A 114 13.84 32.73 10.03
N LEU A 115 12.96 33.26 9.17
CA LEU A 115 13.00 33.06 7.72
C LEU A 115 13.93 34.05 6.99
N ASP A 116 14.47 35.08 7.65
CA ASP A 116 15.46 35.99 7.04
C ASP A 116 16.74 35.20 6.69
N PRO A 117 17.16 35.16 5.41
CA PRO A 117 18.38 34.50 4.99
C PRO A 117 19.61 34.95 5.80
N LYS A 118 19.68 36.21 6.24
CA LYS A 118 20.79 36.74 7.04
C LYS A 118 20.91 36.08 8.41
N CYS A 119 19.79 35.65 8.99
CA CYS A 119 19.75 34.90 10.24
C CYS A 119 20.15 33.43 10.04
N GLN A 120 19.79 32.82 8.91
CA GLN A 120 20.05 31.39 8.67
C GLN A 120 21.53 31.03 8.47
N PHE A 121 22.34 31.96 7.93
CA PHE A 121 23.77 31.72 7.64
C PHE A 121 24.71 32.04 8.80
N LYS A 122 24.21 32.67 9.87
CA LYS A 122 24.97 32.87 11.11
C LYS A 122 24.37 31.91 12.13
N LEU A 123 25.12 30.89 12.55
CA LEU A 123 24.76 30.01 13.67
C LEU A 123 24.83 30.76 15.02
N GLU A 124 24.34 32.00 15.08
CA GLU A 124 24.33 32.91 16.22
C GLU A 124 22.99 33.63 16.31
N LYS A 125 22.64 34.09 17.52
CA LYS A 125 21.35 34.73 17.79
C LYS A 125 21.10 35.94 16.88
N CYS A 126 19.94 35.92 16.23
CA CYS A 126 19.17 37.11 15.93
C CYS A 126 18.32 37.50 17.15
#